data_AF-A0A1M7QH72-F1
#
_entry.id   AF-A0A1M7QH72-F1
#
_cell.length_a   1.000
_cell.length_b   1.000
_cell.length_c   1.000
_cell.angle_alpha   90.00
_cell.angle_beta   90.00
_cell.angle_gamma   90.00
#
_symmetry.space_group_name_H-M   'P 1'
#
loop_
_entity.id
_entity.type
_entity.pdbx_description
1 polymer ?
#
loop_
_entity_poly.entity_id
_entity_poly.type
_entity_poly.pdbx_seq_one_letter_code
_entity_poly.pdbx_strand_id
1 'polypeptide(L)'
;MGLFDFFKRKKKLDFDINNSSPIELLGNGILFEEDNKFLKWGTPIKDLSKSVELNEKLFADRTVYHWGEHKILNGLSLELTTTYWNHREDSVYKMFNSISFSVAGEEAHKYLDLISKHLESNFGEPKSKEVSDTEIICEWIVNETRLCLHFFEQYINKLNFEISRL
;
A
#
# COMPACT_ATOMS: atom_id res chain seq x y z
N MET A 1 -7.59 -20.86 -44.84
CA MET A 1 -6.59 -19.80 -44.59
C MET A 1 -7.31 -18.45 -44.74
N GLY A 2 -7.33 -17.50 -43.81
CA GLY A 2 -6.74 -17.37 -42.47
C GLY A 2 -7.84 -17.32 -41.39
N LEU A 3 -7.60 -17.67 -40.11
CA LEU A 3 -6.58 -17.19 -39.16
C LEU A 3 -6.64 -15.66 -39.00
N PHE A 4 -6.93 -15.23 -37.76
CA PHE A 4 -6.84 -13.88 -37.19
C PHE A 4 -8.11 -13.04 -36.98
N ASP A 5 -9.22 -13.65 -36.52
CA ASP A 5 -10.27 -12.93 -35.78
C ASP A 5 -10.31 -13.27 -34.28
N PHE A 6 -9.13 -13.63 -33.74
CA PHE A 6 -8.91 -13.81 -32.29
C PHE A 6 -8.40 -12.51 -31.63
N PHE A 7 -8.91 -11.36 -32.07
CA PHE A 7 -8.63 -10.09 -31.40
C PHE A 7 -9.28 -10.08 -30.01
N LYS A 8 -8.45 -10.42 -29.02
CA LYS A 8 -8.31 -9.70 -27.74
C LYS A 8 -9.61 -9.10 -27.18
N ARG A 9 -10.56 -9.95 -26.80
CA ARG A 9 -11.37 -9.61 -25.61
C ARG A 9 -10.48 -9.84 -24.39
N LYS A 10 -9.59 -8.89 -24.12
CA LYS A 10 -9.12 -8.68 -22.75
C LYS A 10 -10.38 -8.24 -22.02
N LYS A 11 -11.07 -9.18 -21.37
CA LYS A 11 -12.18 -8.88 -20.46
C LYS A 11 -11.61 -7.85 -19.50
N LYS A 12 -11.96 -6.58 -19.69
CA LYS A 12 -11.86 -5.59 -18.63
C LYS A 12 -12.83 -6.14 -17.61
N LEU A 13 -12.32 -6.83 -16.60
CA LEU A 13 -13.08 -7.09 -15.39
C LEU A 13 -13.33 -5.69 -14.84
N ASP A 14 -14.50 -5.14 -15.18
CA ASP A 14 -15.03 -3.97 -14.52
C ASP A 14 -15.32 -4.42 -13.09
N PHE A 15 -14.37 -4.10 -12.21
CA PHE A 15 -14.45 -4.42 -10.79
C PHE A 15 -15.45 -3.47 -10.15
N ASP A 16 -16.53 -4.00 -9.60
CA ASP A 16 -17.56 -3.20 -8.95
C ASP A 16 -17.15 -2.94 -7.50
N ILE A 17 -16.59 -1.74 -7.27
CA ILE A 17 -16.15 -1.27 -5.96
C ILE A 17 -17.32 -1.28 -4.96
N ASN A 18 -18.55 -1.05 -5.42
CA ASN A 18 -19.72 -0.90 -4.53
C ASN A 18 -20.26 -2.24 -4.00
N ASN A 19 -19.93 -3.35 -4.67
CA ASN A 19 -20.42 -4.68 -4.33
C ASN A 19 -19.33 -5.63 -3.83
N SER A 20 -18.10 -5.14 -3.65
CA SER A 20 -16.97 -5.95 -3.19
C SER A 20 -16.72 -5.76 -1.71
N SER A 21 -16.37 -6.84 -1.00
CA SER A 21 -15.93 -6.71 0.39
C SER A 21 -14.58 -6.00 0.49
N PRO A 22 -14.25 -5.33 1.61
CA PRO A 22 -12.95 -4.69 1.83
C PRO A 22 -11.76 -5.64 1.64
N ILE A 23 -11.95 -6.92 1.96
CA ILE A 23 -10.95 -7.98 1.78
C ILE A 23 -10.73 -8.31 0.30
N GLU A 24 -11.79 -8.37 -0.51
CA GLU A 24 -11.69 -8.58 -1.96
C GLU A 24 -11.09 -7.37 -2.68
N LEU A 25 -11.39 -6.16 -2.20
CA LEU A 25 -10.80 -4.91 -2.69
C LEU A 25 -9.28 -4.92 -2.53
N LEU A 26 -8.78 -5.32 -1.36
CA LEU A 26 -7.35 -5.32 -1.04
C LEU A 26 -6.52 -6.13 -2.02
N GLY A 27 -6.99 -7.31 -2.44
CA GLY A 27 -6.25 -8.13 -3.41
C GLY A 27 -6.09 -7.50 -4.79
N ASN A 28 -6.88 -6.48 -5.11
CA ASN A 28 -6.86 -5.81 -6.41
C ASN A 28 -6.24 -4.41 -6.36
N GLY A 29 -6.19 -3.77 -5.19
CA GLY A 29 -5.72 -2.40 -5.05
C GLY A 29 -5.99 -1.83 -3.65
N ILE A 30 -5.89 -0.51 -3.54
CA ILE A 30 -6.29 0.23 -2.36
C ILE A 30 -7.34 1.27 -2.73
N LEU A 31 -8.39 1.37 -1.90
CA LEU A 31 -9.41 2.39 -2.00
C LEU A 31 -9.05 3.56 -1.06
N PHE A 32 -8.98 4.77 -1.62
CA PHE A 32 -9.07 6.01 -0.85
C PHE A 32 -10.55 6.33 -0.65
N GLU A 33 -11.02 6.15 0.57
CA GLU A 33 -12.44 6.05 0.89
C GLU A 33 -13.18 7.38 0.78
N GLU A 34 -12.55 8.48 1.19
CA GLU A 34 -13.13 9.82 1.15
C GLU A 34 -13.38 10.32 -0.29
N ASP A 35 -12.52 9.93 -1.22
CA ASP A 35 -12.60 10.32 -2.62
C ASP A 35 -13.26 9.26 -3.50
N ASN A 36 -13.55 8.07 -2.94
CA ASN A 36 -13.94 6.87 -3.67
C ASN A 36 -12.99 6.55 -4.85
N LYS A 37 -11.68 6.73 -4.63
CA LYS A 37 -10.64 6.52 -5.66
C LYS A 37 -9.92 5.21 -5.42
N PHE A 38 -10.04 4.30 -6.39
CA PHE A 38 -9.39 2.99 -6.31
C PHE A 38 -8.08 2.95 -7.09
N LEU A 39 -6.97 2.76 -6.37
CA LEU A 39 -5.64 2.57 -6.92
C LEU A 39 -5.39 1.09 -7.15
N LYS A 40 -5.54 0.64 -8.40
CA LYS A 40 -5.33 -0.75 -8.77
C LYS A 40 -3.85 -1.13 -8.76
N TRP A 41 -3.52 -2.27 -8.15
CA TRP A 41 -2.18 -2.83 -8.16
C TRP A 41 -1.67 -3.10 -9.58
N GLY A 42 -0.36 -2.91 -9.79
CA GLY A 42 0.27 -3.05 -11.09
C GLY A 42 -0.16 -1.98 -12.10
N THR A 43 -0.73 -0.86 -11.66
CA THR A 43 -0.97 0.29 -12.55
C THR A 43 0.29 1.16 -12.57
N PRO A 44 0.77 1.63 -13.74
CA PRO A 44 1.88 2.58 -13.78
C PRO A 44 1.55 3.86 -12.99
N ILE A 45 2.48 4.35 -12.17
CA ILE A 45 2.28 5.58 -11.37
C ILE A 45 1.92 6.78 -12.25
N LYS A 46 2.51 6.88 -13.45
CA LYS A 46 2.20 7.93 -14.43
C LYS A 46 0.74 7.96 -14.90
N ASP A 47 0.03 6.84 -14.77
CA ASP A 47 -1.37 6.73 -15.15
C ASP A 47 -2.26 7.05 -13.94
N LEU A 48 -1.83 6.69 -12.72
CA LEU A 48 -2.51 7.07 -11.47
C LEU A 48 -2.43 8.58 -11.20
N SER A 49 -1.31 9.23 -11.53
CA SER A 49 -1.11 10.68 -11.37
C SER A 49 -2.04 11.54 -12.23
N LYS A 50 -2.75 10.93 -13.19
CA LYS A 50 -3.79 11.61 -13.98
C LYS A 50 -5.14 11.66 -13.26
N SER A 51 -5.38 10.77 -12.30
CA SER A 51 -6.65 10.62 -11.58
C SER A 51 -6.59 11.09 -10.12
N VAL A 52 -5.39 11.10 -9.54
CA VAL A 52 -5.15 11.45 -8.15
C VAL A 52 -4.04 12.48 -8.11
N GLU A 53 -4.20 13.52 -7.29
CA GLU A 53 -3.14 14.47 -7.06
C GLU A 53 -1.97 13.76 -6.40
N LEU A 54 -0.77 13.93 -6.97
CA LEU A 54 0.41 13.19 -6.57
C LEU A 54 1.61 14.13 -6.59
N ASN A 55 2.28 14.28 -5.45
CA ASN A 55 3.49 15.08 -5.35
C ASN A 55 4.72 14.18 -5.47
N GLU A 56 5.52 14.38 -6.52
CA GLU A 56 6.76 13.66 -6.74
C GLU A 56 7.95 14.40 -6.13
N LYS A 57 8.73 13.70 -5.30
CA LYS A 57 10.03 14.18 -4.80
C LYS A 57 11.15 13.25 -5.24
N LEU A 58 12.12 13.85 -5.92
CA LEU A 58 13.33 13.16 -6.37
C LEU A 58 14.43 13.30 -5.33
N PHE A 59 14.95 12.16 -4.90
CA PHE A 59 16.16 12.04 -4.09
C PHE A 59 17.26 11.36 -4.91
N ALA A 60 18.50 11.40 -4.42
CA ALA A 60 19.64 10.84 -5.13
C ALA A 60 19.47 9.34 -5.44
N ASP A 61 18.94 8.57 -4.49
CA ASP A 61 18.83 7.11 -4.54
C ASP A 61 17.41 6.59 -4.78
N ARG A 62 16.40 7.46 -4.66
CA ARG A 62 14.99 7.09 -4.73
C ARG A 62 14.08 8.20 -5.27
N THR A 63 12.94 7.80 -5.79
CA THR A 63 11.79 8.66 -6.05
C THR A 63 10.73 8.38 -5.01
N VAL A 64 10.19 9.41 -4.37
CA VAL A 64 9.07 9.29 -3.43
C VAL A 64 7.86 9.98 -4.03
N TYR A 65 6.75 9.26 -4.11
CA TYR A 65 5.46 9.80 -4.47
C TYR A 65 4.62 9.97 -3.21
N HIS A 66 4.21 11.20 -2.92
CA HIS A 66 3.35 11.54 -1.80
C HIS A 66 1.90 11.60 -2.29
N TRP A 67 1.07 10.69 -1.76
CA TRP A 67 -0.36 10.68 -2.03
C TRP A 67 -1.08 11.69 -1.13
N GLY A 68 -0.56 11.92 0.08
CA GLY A 68 -1.18 12.78 1.08
C GLY A 68 -1.92 11.97 2.13
N GLU A 69 -2.71 12.64 2.96
CA GLU A 69 -3.55 11.98 3.96
C GLU A 69 -4.80 11.37 3.31
N HIS A 70 -5.01 10.08 3.51
CA HIS A 70 -6.16 9.35 2.98
C HIS A 70 -6.70 8.35 4.00
N LYS A 71 -8.01 8.09 3.95
CA LYS A 71 -8.65 6.99 4.70
C LYS A 71 -8.62 5.72 3.87
N ILE A 72 -8.09 4.67 4.48
CA ILE A 72 -7.95 3.34 3.89
C ILE A 72 -8.37 2.27 4.90
N LEU A 73 -8.55 1.03 4.45
CA LEU A 73 -8.75 -0.14 5.33
C LEU A 73 -9.92 0.02 6.33
N ASN A 74 -11.05 0.56 5.89
CA ASN A 74 -12.22 0.91 6.70
C ASN A 74 -11.95 2.05 7.70
N GLY A 75 -11.44 3.18 7.21
CA GLY A 75 -11.38 4.44 7.95
C GLY A 75 -10.05 4.79 8.64
N LEU A 76 -8.99 4.01 8.42
CA LEU A 76 -7.65 4.32 8.92
C LEU A 76 -7.04 5.49 8.14
N SER A 77 -6.93 6.65 8.78
CA SER A 77 -6.36 7.87 8.18
C SER A 77 -4.84 7.91 8.36
N LEU A 78 -4.08 7.93 7.25
CA LEU A 78 -2.63 7.97 7.25
C LEU A 78 -2.10 8.87 6.13
N GLU A 79 -0.94 9.49 6.34
CA GLU A 79 -0.20 10.19 5.29
C GLU A 79 0.60 9.18 4.45
N LEU A 80 0.11 8.90 3.24
CA LEU A 80 0.56 7.80 2.42
C LEU A 80 1.61 8.21 1.38
N THR A 81 2.56 7.31 1.16
CA THR A 81 3.66 7.47 0.22
C THR A 81 3.92 6.18 -0.55
N THR A 82 4.55 6.26 -1.73
CA THR A 82 5.15 5.11 -2.42
C THR A 82 6.58 5.47 -2.79
N THR A 83 7.53 4.60 -2.45
CA THR A 83 8.97 4.83 -2.69
C THR A 83 9.53 3.85 -3.70
N TYR A 84 10.25 4.36 -4.71
CA TYR A 84 10.99 3.56 -5.67
C TYR A 84 12.48 3.86 -5.58
N TRP A 85 13.28 2.83 -5.40
CA TRP A 85 14.74 2.95 -5.42
C TRP A 85 15.22 2.99 -6.88
N ASN A 86 15.90 4.07 -7.26
CA ASN A 86 16.28 4.36 -8.64
C ASN A 86 17.29 3.34 -9.22
N HIS A 87 17.94 2.54 -8.36
CA HIS A 87 18.94 1.55 -8.73
C HIS A 87 18.39 0.12 -8.89
N ARG A 88 17.08 -0.10 -8.67
CA ARG A 88 16.45 -1.42 -8.88
C ARG A 88 15.94 -1.55 -10.32
N GLU A 89 16.01 -2.76 -10.88
CA GLU A 89 15.55 -3.06 -12.26
C GLU A 89 14.07 -2.70 -12.47
N ASP A 90 13.26 -2.83 -11.41
CA ASP A 90 11.82 -2.55 -11.40
C ASP A 90 11.48 -1.04 -11.54
N SER A 91 12.49 -0.16 -11.45
CA SER A 91 12.33 1.29 -11.48
C SER A 91 11.99 1.86 -12.87
N VAL A 92 12.16 1.08 -13.95
CA VAL A 92 11.93 1.56 -15.33
C VAL A 92 10.45 1.85 -15.60
N TYR A 93 9.53 1.06 -15.01
CA TYR A 93 8.09 1.22 -15.25
C TYR A 93 7.30 1.73 -14.03
N LYS A 94 7.95 1.92 -12.86
CA LYS A 94 7.38 2.39 -11.57
C LYS A 94 5.91 1.99 -11.42
N MET A 95 5.68 0.69 -11.25
CA MET A 95 4.35 0.10 -11.13
C MET A 95 3.86 0.19 -9.69
N PHE A 96 2.63 0.64 -9.46
CA PHE A 96 2.04 0.77 -8.14
C PHE A 96 1.79 -0.61 -7.52
N ASN A 97 2.71 -1.04 -6.67
CA ASN A 97 2.68 -2.35 -6.01
C ASN A 97 2.75 -2.24 -4.48
N SER A 98 3.06 -1.06 -3.96
CA SER A 98 3.02 -0.80 -2.53
C SER A 98 2.67 0.65 -2.21
N ILE A 99 2.16 0.84 -1.01
CA ILE A 99 1.94 2.13 -0.38
C ILE A 99 2.36 2.01 1.09
N SER A 100 2.91 3.09 1.64
CA SER A 100 3.51 3.08 2.96
C SER A 100 3.22 4.35 3.73
N PHE A 101 3.14 4.20 5.05
CA PHE A 101 3.16 5.26 6.03
C PHE A 101 4.42 5.10 6.88
N SER A 102 5.12 6.19 7.17
CA SER A 102 6.27 6.16 8.07
C SER A 102 6.24 7.35 9.01
N VAL A 103 6.58 7.12 10.27
CA VAL A 103 6.70 8.15 11.30
C VAL A 103 7.90 7.87 12.19
N ALA A 104 8.50 8.92 12.74
CA ALA A 104 9.64 8.81 13.64
C ALA A 104 9.42 9.68 14.90
N GLY A 105 10.10 9.32 15.99
CA GLY A 105 10.02 10.02 17.27
C GLY A 105 8.96 9.45 18.21
N GLU A 106 8.53 10.25 19.17
CA GLU A 106 7.61 9.82 20.23
C GLU A 106 6.26 9.34 19.71
N GLU A 107 5.82 9.86 18.55
CA GLU A 107 4.54 9.48 17.94
C GLU A 107 4.54 8.07 17.35
N ALA A 108 5.70 7.48 17.07
CA ALA A 108 5.80 6.14 16.49
C ALA A 108 5.10 5.07 17.33
N HIS A 109 5.17 5.18 18.67
CA HIS A 109 4.46 4.28 19.59
C HIS A 109 2.94 4.45 19.51
N LYS A 110 2.45 5.70 19.40
CA LYS A 110 1.01 5.96 19.28
C LYS A 110 0.45 5.35 17.99
N TYR A 111 1.17 5.50 16.88
CA TYR A 111 0.79 4.91 15.61
C TYR A 111 0.93 3.39 15.59
N LEU A 112 1.92 2.82 16.29
CA LEU A 112 2.04 1.37 16.44
C LEU A 112 0.76 0.78 17.05
N ASP A 113 0.33 1.33 18.18
CA ASP A 113 -0.88 0.89 18.87
C ASP A 113 -2.14 1.11 18.02
N LEU A 114 -2.25 2.26 17.38
CA LEU A 114 -3.40 2.63 16.55
C LEU A 114 -3.53 1.68 15.36
N ILE A 115 -2.45 1.48 14.61
CA ILE A 115 -2.47 0.64 13.40
C ILE A 115 -2.65 -0.83 13.79
N SER A 116 -1.92 -1.35 14.80
CA SER A 116 -2.06 -2.75 15.22
C SER A 116 -3.49 -3.07 15.64
N LYS A 117 -4.10 -2.26 16.52
CA LYS A 117 -5.48 -2.46 16.98
C LYS A 117 -6.49 -2.38 15.83
N HIS A 118 -6.28 -1.45 14.89
CA HIS A 118 -7.14 -1.31 13.73
C HIS A 118 -7.08 -2.54 12.83
N LEU A 119 -5.88 -3.05 12.54
CA LEU A 119 -5.68 -4.25 11.74
C LEU A 119 -6.22 -5.50 12.44
N GLU A 120 -5.95 -5.67 13.73
CA GLU A 120 -6.50 -6.77 14.54
C GLU A 120 -8.03 -6.78 14.55
N SER A 121 -8.65 -5.60 14.66
CA SER A 121 -10.12 -5.48 14.68
C SER A 121 -10.77 -5.80 13.32
N ASN A 122 -10.09 -5.53 12.20
CA ASN A 122 -10.63 -5.71 10.85
C ASN A 122 -10.24 -7.06 10.22
N PHE A 123 -9.04 -7.58 10.54
CA PHE A 123 -8.44 -8.74 9.86
C PHE A 123 -8.04 -9.86 10.82
N GLY A 124 -8.19 -9.69 12.14
CA GLY A 124 -7.77 -10.64 13.16
C GLY A 124 -6.27 -10.55 13.48
N GLU A 125 -5.78 -11.52 14.24
CA GLU A 125 -4.37 -11.60 14.65
C GLU A 125 -3.42 -11.67 13.44
N PRO A 126 -2.21 -11.09 13.54
CA PRO A 126 -1.21 -11.18 12.49
C PRO A 126 -0.80 -12.63 12.24
N LYS A 127 -0.50 -12.94 10.97
CA LYS A 127 -0.02 -14.25 10.55
C LYS A 127 1.38 -14.55 11.09
N SER A 128 2.23 -13.53 11.18
CA SER A 128 3.50 -13.60 11.89
C SER A 128 3.69 -12.37 12.76
N LYS A 129 4.30 -12.59 13.93
CA LYS A 129 4.64 -11.55 14.89
C LYS A 129 6.01 -11.86 15.49
N GLU A 130 6.96 -10.98 15.24
CA GLU A 130 8.31 -11.05 15.79
C GLU A 130 8.48 -9.86 16.73
N VAL A 131 8.95 -10.13 17.95
CA VAL A 131 9.16 -9.11 18.98
C VAL A 131 10.54 -9.36 19.59
N SER A 132 11.37 -8.33 19.54
CA SER A 132 12.66 -8.26 20.23
C SER A 132 12.69 -7.01 21.12
N ASP A 133 13.80 -6.83 21.84
CA ASP A 133 13.98 -5.65 22.70
C ASP A 133 13.94 -4.33 21.92
N THR A 134 14.25 -4.35 20.62
CA THR A 134 14.40 -3.13 19.79
C THR A 134 13.49 -3.12 18.57
N GLU A 135 12.70 -4.15 18.33
CA GLU A 135 11.99 -4.33 17.06
C GLU A 135 10.69 -5.10 17.25
N ILE A 136 9.63 -4.64 16.60
CA ILE A 136 8.35 -5.33 16.50
C ILE A 136 7.97 -5.40 15.03
N ILE A 137 7.77 -6.60 14.52
CA ILE A 137 7.32 -6.85 13.15
C ILE A 137 6.02 -7.65 13.23
N CYS A 138 4.93 -7.10 12.71
CA CYS A 138 3.66 -7.79 12.55
C CYS A 138 3.30 -7.86 11.06
N GLU A 139 2.91 -9.04 10.59
CA GLU A 139 2.51 -9.25 9.20
C GLU A 139 1.11 -9.89 9.10
N TRP A 140 0.27 -9.30 8.26
CA TRP A 140 -0.99 -9.88 7.82
C TRP A 140 -0.92 -10.22 6.34
N ILE A 141 -1.61 -11.29 5.94
CA ILE A 141 -1.77 -11.68 4.55
C ILE A 141 -3.26 -11.75 4.25
N VAL A 142 -3.74 -10.82 3.42
CA VAL A 142 -5.16 -10.66 3.06
C VAL A 142 -5.25 -10.67 1.54
N ASN A 143 -5.83 -11.72 0.95
CA ASN A 143 -6.05 -11.85 -0.50
C ASN A 143 -4.85 -11.41 -1.36
N GLU A 144 -3.72 -12.12 -1.29
CA GLU A 144 -2.51 -11.79 -2.06
C GLU A 144 -1.89 -10.40 -1.76
N THR A 145 -2.33 -9.75 -0.68
CA THR A 145 -1.78 -8.49 -0.20
C THR A 145 -1.16 -8.69 1.16
N ARG A 146 0.05 -8.18 1.32
CA ARG A 146 0.80 -8.14 2.57
C ARG A 146 0.59 -6.80 3.25
N LEU A 147 0.25 -6.83 4.53
CA LEU A 147 0.24 -5.65 5.39
C LEU A 147 1.33 -5.88 6.43
N CYS A 148 2.39 -5.07 6.39
CA CYS A 148 3.56 -5.22 7.25
C CYS A 148 3.70 -3.97 8.13
N LEU A 149 3.61 -4.16 9.43
CA LEU A 149 3.86 -3.13 10.43
C LEU A 149 5.21 -3.43 11.09
N HIS A 150 6.16 -2.53 10.91
CA HIS A 150 7.52 -2.67 11.42
C HIS A 150 7.86 -1.45 12.27
N PHE A 151 7.97 -1.66 13.58
CA PHE A 151 8.49 -0.70 14.54
C PHE A 151 9.92 -1.08 14.92
N PHE A 152 10.82 -0.11 14.98
CA PHE A 152 12.18 -0.34 15.44
C PHE A 152 12.77 0.86 16.17
N GLU A 153 13.64 0.58 17.12
CA GLU A 153 14.38 1.56 17.92
C GLU A 153 15.85 1.54 17.50
N GLN A 154 16.26 2.55 16.72
CA GLN A 154 17.66 2.81 16.38
C GLN A 154 17.94 4.29 16.58
N TYR A 155 18.37 4.66 17.80
CA TYR A 155 18.59 6.04 18.29
C TYR A 155 17.33 6.92 18.37
N ILE A 156 16.34 6.66 17.52
CA ILE A 156 15.01 7.23 17.52
C ILE A 156 14.02 6.10 17.19
N ASN A 157 12.84 6.15 17.80
CA ASN A 157 11.74 5.25 17.48
C ASN A 157 11.26 5.53 16.06
N LYS A 158 11.10 4.49 15.26
CA LYS A 158 10.56 4.59 13.90
C LYS A 158 9.50 3.52 13.70
N LEU A 159 8.45 3.90 12.99
CA LEU A 159 7.42 3.00 12.53
C LEU A 159 7.33 3.11 11.01
N ASN A 160 7.29 1.95 10.36
CA ASN A 160 6.94 1.83 8.97
C ASN A 160 5.76 0.87 8.84
N PHE A 161 4.69 1.31 8.20
CA PHE A 161 3.58 0.49 7.80
C PHE A 161 3.54 0.42 6.27
N GLU A 162 3.66 -0.78 5.71
CA GLU A 162 3.62 -1.00 4.26
C GLU A 162 2.48 -1.95 3.91
N ILE A 163 1.70 -1.57 2.89
CA ILE A 163 0.75 -2.45 2.23
C ILE A 163 1.26 -2.72 0.83
N SER A 164 1.52 -3.99 0.51
CA SER A 164 2.15 -4.38 -0.75
C SER A 164 1.49 -5.61 -1.35
N ARG A 165 1.40 -5.65 -2.67
CA ARG A 165 1.04 -6.85 -3.40
C ARG A 165 2.15 -7.91 -3.26
N LEU A 166 1.76 -9.17 -3.03
CA LEU A 166 2.65 -10.34 -3.03
C LEU A 166 3.11 -10.77 -4.42
#